data_AF-A0A239NDF2-F1
#
_entry.id   AF-A0A239NDF2-F1
#
_cell.length_a   1.000
_cell.length_b   1.000
_cell.length_c   1.000
_cell.angle_alpha   90.00
_cell.angle_beta   90.00
_cell.angle_gamma   90.00
#
_symmetry.space_group_name_H-M   'P 1'
#
loop_
_entity.id
_entity.type
_entity.pdbx_description
1 polymer ?
#
loop_
_entity_poly.entity_id
_entity_poly.type
_entity_poly.pdbx_seq_one_letter_code
_entity_poly.pdbx_strand_id
1 'polypeptide(L)' 'MTHEDLELIREIVLHGGAKYTAGNIDRSKYQRLVDLGWLSPLVMNKTDIAYETTKAGEVAAS' A
#
# COMPACT_ATOMS: atom_id res chain seq x y z
N MET A 1 10.38 1.16 8.50
CA MET A 1 10.74 0.45 7.27
C MET A 1 11.39 -0.87 7.65
N THR A 2 10.72 -1.98 7.35
CA THR A 2 11.19 -3.35 7.58
C THR A 2 11.44 -4.07 6.25
N HIS A 3 12.00 -5.28 6.30
CA HIS A 3 12.09 -6.14 5.12
C HIS A 3 10.71 -6.51 4.57
N GLU A 4 9.72 -6.75 5.45
CA GLU A 4 8.34 -7.03 5.06
C GLU A 4 7.68 -5.84 4.34
N ASP A 5 8.00 -4.60 4.75
CA ASP A 5 7.50 -3.41 4.07
C ASP A 5 8.01 -3.33 2.61
N LEU A 6 9.27 -3.73 2.37
CA LEU A 6 9.87 -3.79 1.03
C LEU A 6 9.27 -4.92 0.18
N GLU A 7 9.10 -6.11 0.73
CA GLU A 7 8.47 -7.21 0.00
C GLU A 7 7.01 -6.88 -0.35
N LEU A 8 6.28 -6.22 0.55
CA LEU A 8 4.91 -5.81 0.31
C LEU A 8 4.79 -4.74 -0.78
N ILE A 9 5.66 -3.72 -0.79
CA ILE A 9 5.60 -2.68 -1.85
C ILE A 9 5.99 -3.26 -3.22
N ARG A 10 6.94 -4.23 -3.26
CA ARG A 10 7.29 -4.98 -4.47
C ARG A 10 6.11 -5.78 -5.01
N GLU A 11 5.42 -6.52 -4.15
CA GLU A 11 4.22 -7.27 -4.52
C GLU A 11 3.16 -6.32 -5.13
N ILE A 12 2.87 -5.20 -4.47
CA ILE A 12 1.86 -4.24 -4.96
C ILE A 12 2.24 -3.66 -6.33
N VAL A 13 3.51 -3.27 -6.51
CA VAL A 13 4.01 -2.75 -7.80
C VAL A 13 3.95 -3.82 -8.90
N LEU A 14 4.36 -5.06 -8.60
CA LEU A 14 4.29 -6.18 -9.53
C LEU A 14 2.85 -6.48 -9.99
N HIS A 15 1.86 -6.22 -9.14
CA HIS A 15 0.44 -6.40 -9.45
C HIS A 15 -0.26 -5.14 -10.00
N GLY A 16 0.50 -4.18 -10.53
CA GLY A 16 -0.06 -3.02 -11.23
C GLY A 16 -0.14 -1.76 -10.37
N GLY A 17 0.54 -1.71 -9.23
CA GLY A 17 0.70 -0.50 -8.42
C GLY A 17 -0.55 -0.09 -7.65
N ALA A 18 -1.50 -1.00 -7.47
CA ALA A 18 -2.71 -0.74 -6.69
C ALA A 18 -3.10 -1.94 -5.82
N LYS A 19 -3.63 -1.65 -4.63
CA LYS A 19 -4.18 -2.66 -3.73
C LYS A 19 -5.55 -2.24 -3.21
N TYR A 20 -6.55 -3.07 -3.44
CA TYR A 20 -7.87 -2.88 -2.85
C TYR A 20 -8.04 -3.75 -1.60
N THR A 21 -8.70 -3.20 -0.58
CA THR A 21 -9.06 -3.90 0.64
C THR A 21 -10.51 -3.62 1.02
N ALA A 22 -11.27 -4.66 1.33
CA ALA A 22 -12.68 -4.54 1.72
C ALA A 22 -12.94 -5.06 3.13
N GLY A 23 -13.94 -4.47 3.79
CA GLY A 23 -14.44 -4.95 5.08
C GLY A 23 -13.53 -4.62 6.27
N ASN A 24 -13.73 -5.35 7.38
CA ASN A 24 -13.00 -5.16 8.62
C ASN A 24 -11.75 -6.07 8.66
N ILE A 25 -10.65 -5.59 8.08
CA ILE A 25 -9.36 -6.28 8.10
C ILE A 25 -8.31 -5.44 8.82
N ASP A 26 -7.27 -6.08 9.34
CA ASP A 26 -6.08 -5.36 9.79
C ASP A 26 -5.33 -4.78 8.58
N ARG A 27 -5.24 -3.44 8.57
CA ARG A 27 -4.58 -2.65 7.53
C ARG A 27 -3.27 -2.01 8.01
N SER A 28 -2.80 -2.35 9.20
CA SER A 28 -1.59 -1.79 9.81
C SER A 28 -0.40 -1.83 8.85
N LYS A 29 -0.23 -2.93 8.09
CA LYS A 29 0.83 -3.08 7.09
C LYS A 29 0.75 -2.07 5.95
N TYR A 30 -0.45 -1.77 5.44
CA TYR A 30 -0.61 -0.75 4.39
C TYR A 30 -0.48 0.66 4.96
N GLN A 31 -0.96 0.88 6.18
CA GLN A 31 -0.80 2.16 6.87
C GLN A 31 0.67 2.50 7.07
N ARG A 32 1.53 1.53 7.44
CA ARG A 32 2.98 1.76 7.50
C ARG A 32 3.57 2.22 6.17
N LEU A 33 3.11 1.65 5.05
CA LEU A 33 3.57 2.08 3.72
C LEU A 33 3.05 3.47 3.34
N VAL A 34 1.86 3.85 3.82
CA VAL A 34 1.35 5.22 3.71
C VAL A 34 2.21 6.18 4.54
N ASP A 35 2.56 5.83 5.77
CA ASP A 35 3.39 6.66 6.65
C ASP A 35 4.82 6.85 6.09
N LEU A 36 5.33 5.86 5.33
CA LEU A 36 6.58 5.96 4.57
C LEU A 36 6.46 6.77 3.27
N GLY A 37 5.25 7.18 2.89
CA GLY A 37 4.94 7.90 1.65
C GLY A 37 4.97 7.03 0.41
N TRP A 38 4.93 5.70 0.54
CA TRP A 38 5.01 4.75 -0.59
C TRP A 38 3.64 4.38 -1.16
N LEU A 39 2.58 4.49 -0.36
CA LEU A 39 1.20 4.34 -0.79
C LEU A 39 0.39 5.62 -0.52
N SER A 40 -0.58 5.88 -1.38
CA SER A 40 -1.62 6.89 -1.19
C SER A 40 -2.97 6.19 -1.00
N PRO A 41 -3.65 6.37 0.15
CA PRO A 41 -4.95 5.76 0.37
C PRO A 41 -6.08 6.58 -0.28
N LEU A 42 -6.99 5.89 -0.95
CA LEU A 42 -8.27 6.41 -1.43
C LEU A 42 -9.39 5.69 -0.68
N VAL A 43 -10.07 6.43 0.21
CA VAL A 43 -11.21 5.92 0.98
C VAL A 43 -12.42 5.86 0.06
N MET A 44 -12.88 4.64 -0.27
CA MET A 44 -13.99 4.42 -1.19
C MET A 44 -15.33 4.46 -0.45
N ASN A 45 -15.39 3.81 0.71
CA ASN A 45 -16.55 3.83 1.61
C ASN A 45 -16.09 3.61 3.07
N LYS A 46 -17.02 3.40 4.01
CA LYS A 46 -16.71 3.25 5.44
C LYS A 46 -15.74 2.10 5.76
N THR A 47 -15.69 1.06 4.92
CA THR A 47 -14.91 -0.14 5.18
C THR A 47 -13.89 -0.45 4.11
N ASP A 48 -13.96 0.19 2.94
CA ASP A 48 -13.17 -0.19 1.78
C ASP A 48 -12.18 0.91 1.41
N ILE A 49 -10.93 0.51 1.21
CA ILE A 49 -9.81 1.40 0.92
C ILE A 49 -9.04 0.84 -0.25
N ALA A 50 -8.83 1.66 -1.27
CA ALA A 50 -7.86 1.43 -2.32
C ALA A 50 -6.54 2.14 -1.94
N TYR A 51 -5.41 1.52 -2.25
CA TYR A 51 -4.09 2.10 -2.10
C TYR A 51 -3.45 2.16 -3.47
N GLU A 52 -2.94 3.32 -3.85
CA GLU A 52 -2.18 3.52 -5.07
C GLU A 52 -0.71 3.77 -4.74
N THR A 53 0.18 3.15 -5.50
CA THR A 53 1.62 3.35 -5.32
C THR A 53 2.01 4.77 -5.73
N THR A 54 2.80 5.43 -4.89
CA THR A 54 3.38 6.74 -5.20
C THR A 54 4.69 6.59 -5.97
N LYS A 55 5.23 7.69 -6.50
CA LYS A 55 6.55 7.65 -7.12
C LYS A 55 7.66 7.15 -6.18
N ALA A 56 7.56 7.49 -4.88
CA ALA A 56 8.51 7.01 -3.88
C ALA A 56 8.36 5.50 -3.63
N GLY A 57 7.13 4.98 -3.67
CA GLY A 57 6.86 3.55 -3.57
C GLY A 57 7.40 2.75 -4.76
N GLU A 58 7.28 3.28 -5.99
CA GLU A 58 7.90 2.66 -7.18
C GLU A 58 9.42 2.57 -7.05
N VAL A 59 10.06 3.63 -6.56
CA VAL A 59 11.51 3.66 -6.32
C VAL A 59 11.91 2.68 -5.21
N ALA A 60 11.12 2.59 -4.14
CA ALA A 60 11.37 1.66 -3.04
C ALA A 60 11.19 0.18 -3.46
N ALA A 61 10.32 -0.08 -4.43
CA ALA A 61 10.10 -1.41 -5.00
C ALA A 61 11.18 -1.85 -5.99
N SER A 62 12.08 -0.95 -6.40
CA SER A 62 13.16 -1.24 -7.35
C SER A 62 14.29 -2.07 -6.76
#